data_AF-A0A662IRE1-F1
#
_entry.id   AF-A0A662IRE1-F1
#
_cell.length_a   1.000
_cell.length_b   1.000
_cell.length_c   1.000
_cell.angle_alpha   90.00
_cell.angle_beta   90.00
_cell.angle_gamma   90.00
#
_symmetry.space_group_name_H-M   'P 1'
#
loop_
_entity.id
_entity.type
_entity.pdbx_description
1 polymer ?
#
loop_
_entity_poly.entity_id
_entity_poly.type
_entity_poly.pdbx_seq_one_letter_code
_entity_poly.pdbx_strand_id
1 'polypeptide(L)'
;SPLGVKVCELVEVSKEVGGVNPWTFLQHTFARKKGFTMSHGELVDAVVEKFRHSNYEFTLDERELLVPGTDHRADVLVFRPVEVYVECETLANSLEQTFSMLDAYLKAGREYCIVVASPEAERMMMQRLCFYAWETGRSLYFKIATLRDLPNMSSYVILR
;
A
#
# COMPACT_ATOMS: atom_id res chain seq x y z
N SER A 1 -7.87 -14.20 23.55
CA SER A 1 -6.59 -14.87 23.24
C SER A 1 -5.83 -15.08 24.54
N PRO A 2 -5.20 -16.25 24.76
CA PRO A 2 -4.40 -16.55 25.96
C PRO A 2 -3.23 -15.57 26.20
N LEU A 3 -2.92 -14.71 25.24
CA LEU A 3 -1.85 -13.70 25.32
C LEU A 3 -2.36 -12.29 25.67
N GLY A 4 -3.65 -12.10 25.98
CA GLY A 4 -4.23 -10.77 26.19
C GLY A 4 -4.28 -9.87 24.95
N VAL A 5 -3.70 -10.32 23.83
CA VAL A 5 -3.74 -9.65 22.54
C VAL A 5 -5.15 -9.81 21.95
N LYS A 6 -5.85 -8.70 21.73
CA LYS A 6 -7.02 -8.70 20.83
C LYS A 6 -6.50 -8.94 19.41
N VAL A 7 -6.54 -10.21 18.97
CA VAL A 7 -6.05 -10.62 17.64
C VAL A 7 -6.96 -10.10 16.54
N CYS A 8 -8.27 -10.01 16.81
CA CYS A 8 -9.27 -9.46 15.91
C CYS A 8 -10.27 -8.61 16.71
N GLU A 9 -10.72 -7.49 16.15
CA GLU A 9 -11.88 -6.74 16.61
C GLU A 9 -13.05 -7.11 15.70
N LEU A 10 -14.14 -7.64 16.27
CA LEU A 10 -15.40 -7.79 15.55
C LEU A 10 -16.07 -6.43 15.51
N VAL A 11 -16.22 -5.89 14.30
CA VAL A 11 -16.87 -4.60 14.08
C VAL A 11 -18.20 -4.86 13.39
N GLU A 12 -19.30 -4.43 14.01
CA GLU A 12 -20.61 -4.45 13.39
C GLU A 12 -20.65 -3.33 12.34
N VAL A 13 -20.53 -3.69 11.06
CA VAL A 13 -20.61 -2.72 9.96
C VAL A 13 -22.07 -2.61 9.51
N SER A 14 -22.86 -1.95 10.37
CA SER A 14 -24.25 -1.49 10.22
C SER A 14 -25.28 -2.44 9.59
N LYS A 15 -26.43 -2.61 10.25
CA LYS A 15 -27.67 -3.13 9.62
C LYS A 15 -28.25 -2.22 8.52
N GLU A 16 -27.71 -1.01 8.36
CA GLU A 16 -28.27 0.07 7.52
C GLU A 16 -27.88 -0.02 6.05
N VAL A 17 -26.79 -0.73 5.72
CA VAL A 17 -26.36 -0.95 4.33
C VAL A 17 -26.79 -2.35 3.94
N GLY A 18 -27.99 -2.49 3.39
CA GLY A 18 -28.49 -3.78 2.90
C GLY A 18 -27.59 -4.35 1.81
N GLY A 19 -26.68 -5.25 2.17
CA GLY A 19 -25.81 -5.97 1.23
C GLY A 19 -24.53 -6.55 1.85
N VAL A 20 -23.97 -7.56 1.21
CA VAL A 20 -22.61 -8.05 1.50
C VAL A 20 -21.62 -7.06 0.88
N ASN A 21 -20.90 -6.32 1.72
CA ASN A 21 -19.86 -5.41 1.25
C ASN A 21 -18.52 -6.16 1.11
N PRO A 22 -17.75 -5.91 0.05
CA PRO A 22 -16.40 -6.47 -0.08
C PRO A 22 -15.53 -6.09 1.12
N TRP A 23 -14.69 -7.02 1.59
CA TRP A 23 -13.83 -6.80 2.77
C TRP A 23 -12.90 -5.59 2.62
N THR A 24 -12.42 -5.28 1.41
CA THR A 24 -11.60 -4.08 1.17
C THR A 24 -12.34 -2.78 1.44
N PHE A 25 -13.63 -2.71 1.07
CA PHE A 25 -14.48 -1.57 1.36
C PHE A 25 -14.72 -1.40 2.87
N LEU A 26 -14.96 -2.53 3.57
CA LEU A 26 -15.11 -2.55 5.02
C LEU A 26 -13.82 -2.10 5.73
N GLN A 27 -12.65 -2.57 5.27
CA GLN A 27 -11.35 -2.13 5.77
C GLN A 27 -11.14 -0.64 5.58
N HIS A 28 -11.41 -0.10 4.38
CA HIS A 28 -11.24 1.32 4.10
C HIS A 28 -12.13 2.18 4.99
N THR A 29 -13.41 1.83 5.09
CA THR A 29 -14.39 2.55 5.92
C THR A 29 -13.96 2.55 7.39
N PHE A 30 -13.53 1.39 7.90
CA PHE A 30 -13.02 1.27 9.26
C PHE A 30 -11.74 2.10 9.48
N ALA A 31 -10.78 2.03 8.56
CA ALA A 31 -9.53 2.78 8.64
C ALA A 31 -9.78 4.30 8.62
N ARG A 32 -10.69 4.78 7.77
CA ARG A 32 -11.10 6.20 7.74
C ARG A 32 -11.75 6.62 9.06
N LYS A 33 -12.68 5.83 9.59
CA LYS A 33 -13.37 6.11 10.86
C LYS A 33 -12.41 6.18 12.05
N LYS A 34 -11.34 5.38 12.04
CA LYS A 34 -10.35 5.31 13.11
C LYS A 34 -9.15 6.25 12.92
N GLY A 35 -9.07 6.97 11.79
CA GLY A 35 -7.93 7.83 11.47
C GLY A 35 -6.65 7.05 11.13
N PHE A 36 -6.75 5.79 10.71
CA PHE A 36 -5.61 4.98 10.29
C PHE A 36 -5.17 5.25 8.85
N THR A 37 -6.00 5.95 8.09
CA THR A 37 -5.72 6.36 6.70
C THR A 37 -6.22 7.78 6.47
N MET A 38 -5.66 8.43 5.45
CA MET A 38 -5.99 9.80 5.02
C MET A 38 -6.47 9.81 3.56
N SER A 39 -6.74 10.98 2.97
CA SER A 39 -7.05 11.03 1.55
C SER A 39 -5.79 10.77 0.73
N HIS A 40 -5.96 10.34 -0.51
CA HIS A 40 -4.82 10.00 -1.36
C HIS A 40 -3.93 11.21 -1.63
N GLY A 41 -4.50 12.38 -1.93
CA GLY A 41 -3.74 13.63 -2.12
C GLY A 41 -2.94 14.03 -0.87
N GLU A 42 -3.55 13.96 0.32
CA GLU A 42 -2.84 14.23 1.58
C GLU A 42 -1.67 13.27 1.81
N LEU A 43 -1.83 11.98 1.45
CA LEU A 43 -0.79 10.98 1.59
C LEU A 43 0.37 11.27 0.62
N VAL A 44 0.08 11.53 -0.65
CA VAL A 44 1.09 11.87 -1.66
C VAL A 44 1.87 13.12 -1.26
N ASP A 45 1.18 14.19 -0.87
CA ASP A 45 1.81 15.44 -0.44
C ASP A 45 2.76 15.22 0.75
N ALA A 46 2.32 14.45 1.75
CA ALA A 46 3.14 14.13 2.92
C ALA A 46 4.36 13.26 2.58
N VAL A 47 4.22 12.30 1.64
CA VAL A 47 5.32 11.47 1.14
C VAL A 47 6.36 12.31 0.40
N VAL A 48 5.90 13.16 -0.52
CA VAL A 48 6.76 14.07 -1.28
C VAL A 48 7.55 14.98 -0.33
N GLU A 49 6.89 15.53 0.69
CA GLU A 49 7.55 16.38 1.68
C GLU A 49 8.60 15.64 2.51
N LYS A 50 8.35 14.36 2.84
CA LYS A 50 9.36 13.50 3.49
C LYS A 50 10.58 13.30 2.60
N PHE A 51 10.40 13.05 1.31
CA PHE A 51 11.53 12.87 0.39
C PHE A 51 12.32 14.17 0.18
N ARG A 52 11.65 15.32 0.06
CA ARG A 52 12.33 16.64 0.00
C ARG A 52 13.23 16.88 1.21
N HIS A 53 12.75 16.56 2.41
CA HIS A 53 13.54 16.70 3.64
C HIS A 53 14.63 15.64 3.83
N SER A 54 14.67 14.61 2.98
CA SER A 54 15.58 13.47 3.11
C SER A 54 16.68 13.41 2.05
N ASN A 55 16.84 14.46 1.23
CA ASN A 55 17.78 14.51 0.09
C ASN A 55 17.57 13.38 -0.94
N TYR A 56 16.34 12.88 -1.09
CA TYR A 56 16.02 11.92 -2.14
C TYR A 56 15.82 12.67 -3.46
N GLU A 57 16.35 12.12 -4.55
CA GLU A 57 16.04 12.61 -5.90
C GLU A 57 14.82 11.83 -6.40
N PHE A 58 13.73 12.53 -6.70
CA PHE A 58 12.46 11.93 -7.12
C PHE A 58 11.76 12.76 -8.21
N THR A 59 10.81 12.14 -8.91
CA THR A 59 9.97 12.76 -9.93
C THR A 59 8.49 12.55 -9.65
N LEU A 60 7.69 13.47 -10.18
CA LEU A 60 6.23 13.37 -10.31
C LEU A 60 5.81 13.49 -11.79
N ASP A 61 6.75 13.44 -12.74
CA ASP A 61 6.44 13.49 -14.17
C ASP A 61 5.70 12.21 -14.56
N GLU A 62 4.45 12.37 -15.02
CA GLU A 62 3.59 11.25 -15.38
C GLU A 62 4.28 10.24 -16.32
N ARG A 63 5.12 10.70 -17.26
CA ARG A 63 5.80 9.81 -18.21
C ARG A 63 6.83 8.92 -17.54
N GLU A 64 7.53 9.44 -16.54
CA GLU A 64 8.54 8.69 -15.78
C GLU A 64 7.89 7.74 -14.75
N LEU A 65 6.68 8.08 -14.30
CA LEU A 65 5.88 7.25 -13.40
C LEU A 65 5.29 6.00 -14.06
N LEU A 66 5.29 5.91 -15.40
CA LEU A 66 4.80 4.74 -16.12
C LEU A 66 5.71 3.53 -15.87
N VAL A 67 5.15 2.47 -15.30
CA VAL A 67 5.87 1.22 -15.08
C VAL A 67 6.17 0.56 -16.44
N PRO A 68 7.44 0.27 -16.77
CA PRO A 68 7.82 -0.17 -18.11
C PRO A 68 7.07 -1.43 -18.57
N GLY A 69 6.47 -1.36 -19.76
CA GLY A 69 5.75 -2.49 -20.37
C GLY A 69 4.35 -2.75 -19.78
N THR A 70 3.80 -1.78 -19.04
CA THR A 70 2.45 -1.82 -18.45
C THR A 70 1.73 -0.48 -18.68
N ASP A 71 0.48 -0.41 -18.28
CA ASP A 71 -0.35 0.79 -18.21
C ASP A 71 -0.43 1.37 -16.78
N HIS A 72 0.27 0.77 -15.82
CA HIS A 72 0.29 1.20 -14.43
C HIS A 72 1.20 2.40 -14.23
N ARG A 73 0.74 3.39 -13.46
CA ARG A 73 1.54 4.55 -13.06
C ARG A 73 1.66 4.58 -11.54
N ALA A 74 2.88 4.76 -11.05
CA ALA A 74 3.14 5.00 -9.64
C ALA A 74 2.76 6.43 -9.25
N ASP A 75 2.72 6.72 -7.95
CA ASP A 75 2.47 8.07 -7.45
C ASP A 75 3.75 8.92 -7.41
N VAL A 76 4.88 8.29 -7.07
CA VAL A 76 6.20 8.92 -7.04
C VAL A 76 7.24 7.92 -7.54
N LEU A 77 8.27 8.39 -8.25
CA LEU A 77 9.45 7.58 -8.57
C LEU A 77 10.67 8.23 -7.92
N VAL A 78 11.36 7.49 -7.07
CA VAL A 78 12.64 7.87 -6.47
C VAL A 78 13.74 7.31 -7.36
N PHE A 79 14.72 8.13 -7.76
CA PHE A 79 15.89 7.70 -8.53
C PHE A 79 17.11 7.42 -7.64
N ARG A 80 17.24 8.17 -6.54
CA ARG A 80 18.36 8.04 -5.60
C ARG A 80 17.88 8.11 -4.16
N PRO A 81 18.45 7.28 -3.26
CA PRO A 81 19.66 6.46 -3.45
C PRO A 81 19.45 5.15 -4.24
N VAL A 82 18.21 4.70 -4.40
CA VAL A 82 17.86 3.49 -5.15
C VAL A 82 16.63 3.79 -5.99
N GLU A 83 16.59 3.31 -7.24
CA GLU A 83 15.42 3.43 -8.10
C GLU A 83 14.26 2.62 -7.51
N VAL A 84 13.20 3.30 -7.05
CA VAL A 84 12.02 2.65 -6.46
C VAL A 84 10.75 3.43 -6.81
N TYR A 85 9.76 2.71 -7.31
CA TYR A 85 8.43 3.25 -7.53
C TYR A 85 7.66 3.27 -6.19
N VAL A 86 6.94 4.34 -5.91
CA VAL A 86 6.23 4.52 -4.63
C VAL A 86 4.73 4.58 -4.88
N GLU A 87 4.00 3.74 -4.14
CA GLU A 87 2.55 3.60 -4.17
C GLU A 87 1.94 4.09 -2.86
N CYS A 88 1.20 5.19 -2.90
CA CYS A 88 0.50 5.78 -1.76
C CYS A 88 -0.85 5.10 -1.54
N GLU A 89 -0.86 4.04 -0.74
CA GLU A 89 -2.03 3.21 -0.52
C GLU A 89 -2.88 3.72 0.66
N THR A 90 -4.14 4.04 0.36
CA THR A 90 -5.13 4.54 1.33
C THR A 90 -6.11 3.48 1.81
N LEU A 91 -5.92 2.24 1.37
CA LEU A 91 -6.81 1.08 1.47
C LEU A 91 -8.11 1.20 0.66
N ALA A 92 -8.28 2.29 -0.10
CA ALA A 92 -9.47 2.53 -0.91
C ALA A 92 -9.54 1.61 -2.14
N ASN A 93 -8.40 1.13 -2.61
CA ASN A 93 -8.32 0.24 -3.76
C ASN A 93 -9.08 -1.08 -3.52
N SER A 94 -9.71 -1.60 -4.58
CA SER A 94 -10.25 -2.96 -4.62
C SER A 94 -9.11 -3.98 -4.63
N LEU A 95 -9.44 -5.27 -4.40
CA LEU A 95 -8.47 -6.35 -4.56
C LEU A 95 -7.98 -6.44 -6.01
N GLU A 96 -8.88 -6.29 -6.99
CA GLU A 96 -8.52 -6.34 -8.40
C GLU A 96 -7.51 -5.25 -8.76
N GLN A 97 -7.74 -4.01 -8.31
CA GLN A 97 -6.80 -2.90 -8.51
C GLN A 97 -5.45 -3.18 -7.85
N THR A 98 -5.47 -3.73 -6.62
CA THR A 98 -4.26 -4.14 -5.91
C THR A 98 -3.51 -5.20 -6.71
N PHE A 99 -4.21 -6.21 -7.24
CA PHE A 99 -3.62 -7.31 -8.01
C PHE A 99 -3.01 -6.80 -9.31
N SER A 100 -3.71 -5.93 -10.05
CA SER A 100 -3.21 -5.33 -11.28
C SER A 100 -1.93 -4.52 -11.05
N MET A 101 -1.87 -3.73 -9.98
CA MET A 101 -0.66 -2.99 -9.58
C MET A 101 0.51 -3.94 -9.27
N LEU A 102 0.27 -5.00 -8.49
CA LEU A 102 1.30 -5.99 -8.17
C LEU A 102 1.79 -6.76 -9.41
N ASP A 103 0.87 -7.18 -10.28
CA ASP A 103 1.20 -7.84 -11.55
C ASP A 103 2.03 -6.93 -12.47
N ALA A 104 1.74 -5.62 -12.48
CA ALA A 104 2.52 -4.65 -13.25
C ALA A 104 3.99 -4.62 -12.79
N TYR A 105 4.23 -4.53 -11.49
CA TYR A 105 5.58 -4.52 -10.93
C TYR A 105 6.32 -5.85 -11.13
N LEU A 106 5.64 -6.98 -10.93
CA LEU A 106 6.22 -8.30 -11.16
C LEU A 106 6.58 -8.52 -12.63
N LYS A 107 5.71 -8.10 -13.55
CA LYS A 107 5.97 -8.18 -15.00
C LYS A 107 7.15 -7.31 -15.42
N ALA A 108 7.27 -6.12 -14.85
CA ALA A 108 8.34 -5.18 -15.18
C ALA A 108 9.67 -5.50 -14.48
N GLY A 109 9.66 -6.36 -13.45
CA GLY A 109 10.84 -6.67 -12.64
C GLY A 109 11.39 -5.46 -11.89
N ARG A 110 10.51 -4.54 -11.45
CA ARG A 110 10.89 -3.29 -10.80
C ARG A 110 10.66 -3.33 -9.30
N GLU A 111 11.53 -2.65 -8.55
CA GLU A 111 11.31 -2.44 -7.12
C GLU A 111 10.21 -1.40 -6.91
N TYR A 112 9.37 -1.67 -5.92
CA TYR A 112 8.31 -0.77 -5.48
C TYR A 112 8.22 -0.74 -3.96
N CYS A 113 7.77 0.39 -3.44
CA CYS A 113 7.50 0.63 -2.04
C CYS A 113 6.06 1.08 -1.87
N ILE A 114 5.28 0.32 -1.10
CA ILE A 114 3.95 0.75 -0.68
C ILE A 114 4.11 1.66 0.53
N VAL A 115 3.59 2.87 0.47
CA VAL A 115 3.54 3.79 1.59
C VAL A 115 2.12 3.91 2.09
N VAL A 116 1.97 3.73 3.40
CA VAL A 116 0.68 3.82 4.10
C VAL A 116 0.73 4.86 5.21
N ALA A 117 -0.44 5.33 5.63
CA ALA A 117 -0.51 6.41 6.62
C ALA A 117 -0.10 5.99 8.04
N SER A 118 -0.28 4.72 8.42
CA SER A 118 -0.10 4.25 9.80
C SER A 118 0.32 2.78 9.89
N PRO A 119 0.86 2.33 11.04
CA PRO A 119 1.15 0.91 11.29
C PRO A 119 -0.10 0.02 11.18
N GLU A 120 -1.28 0.53 11.52
CA GLU A 120 -2.54 -0.20 11.38
C GLU A 120 -2.90 -0.41 9.91
N ALA A 121 -2.72 0.62 9.06
CA ALA A 121 -2.91 0.50 7.63
C ALA A 121 -1.87 -0.44 6.99
N GLU A 122 -0.63 -0.45 7.49
CA GLU A 122 0.41 -1.39 7.06
C GLU A 122 -0.02 -2.84 7.27
N ARG A 123 -0.54 -3.18 8.45
CA ARG A 123 -1.06 -4.52 8.75
C ARG A 123 -2.22 -4.90 7.82
N MET A 124 -3.14 -3.97 7.54
CA MET A 124 -4.25 -4.21 6.62
C MET A 124 -3.77 -4.43 5.19
N MET A 125 -2.75 -3.67 4.75
CA MET A 125 -2.16 -3.85 3.44
C MET A 125 -1.41 -5.18 3.34
N MET A 126 -0.66 -5.56 4.39
CA MET A 126 0.01 -6.85 4.47
C MET A 126 -0.98 -8.02 4.32
N GLN A 127 -2.19 -7.92 4.88
CA GLN A 127 -3.23 -8.94 4.66
C GLN A 127 -3.61 -9.08 3.18
N ARG A 128 -3.70 -7.97 2.43
CA ARG A 128 -3.99 -7.98 0.99
C ARG A 128 -2.84 -8.58 0.18
N LEU A 129 -1.59 -8.23 0.52
CA LEU A 129 -0.40 -8.80 -0.13
C LEU A 129 -0.28 -10.32 0.12
N CYS A 130 -0.54 -10.76 1.35
CA CYS A 130 -0.60 -12.19 1.68
C CYS A 130 -1.71 -12.90 0.92
N PHE A 131 -2.87 -12.26 0.74
CA PHE A 131 -3.96 -12.81 -0.05
C PHE A 131 -3.60 -12.92 -1.54
N TYR A 132 -2.95 -11.90 -2.11
CA TYR A 132 -2.41 -11.95 -3.48
C TYR A 132 -1.44 -13.12 -3.67
N ALA A 133 -0.45 -13.26 -2.79
CA ALA A 133 0.50 -14.37 -2.84
C ALA A 133 -0.22 -15.72 -2.67
N TRP A 134 -1.23 -15.78 -1.80
CA TRP A 134 -2.05 -16.97 -1.58
C TRP A 134 -2.77 -17.41 -2.85
N GLU A 135 -3.41 -16.48 -3.54
CA GLU A 135 -4.24 -16.80 -4.70
C GLU A 135 -3.42 -17.04 -5.97
N THR A 136 -2.34 -16.28 -6.17
CA THR A 136 -1.52 -16.43 -7.38
C THR A 136 -0.50 -17.55 -7.30
N GLY A 137 -0.26 -18.11 -6.11
CA GLY A 137 0.80 -19.10 -5.88
C GLY A 137 2.21 -18.55 -6.11
N ARG A 138 2.38 -17.22 -6.04
CA ARG A 138 3.66 -16.54 -6.29
C ARG A 138 4.25 -16.02 -4.98
N SER A 139 5.57 -16.15 -4.85
CA SER A 139 6.32 -15.43 -3.82
C SER A 139 6.42 -13.93 -4.20
N LEU A 140 6.32 -13.05 -3.20
CA LEU A 140 6.31 -11.60 -3.38
C LEU A 140 7.46 -10.95 -2.62
N TYR A 141 8.28 -10.16 -3.30
CA TYR A 141 9.27 -9.25 -2.68
C TYR A 141 8.82 -7.82 -2.88
N PHE A 142 8.79 -7.03 -1.81
CA PHE A 142 8.30 -5.65 -1.84
C PHE A 142 8.91 -4.84 -0.68
N LYS A 143 8.83 -3.52 -0.80
CA LYS A 143 9.07 -2.60 0.32
C LYS A 143 7.74 -2.07 0.84
N ILE A 144 7.65 -1.85 2.14
CA ILE A 144 6.54 -1.12 2.76
C ILE A 144 7.07 -0.16 3.83
N ALA A 145 6.46 1.01 3.93
CA ALA A 145 6.79 2.02 4.92
C ALA A 145 5.53 2.72 5.42
N THR A 146 5.55 3.15 6.67
CA THR A 146 4.58 4.14 7.15
C THR A 146 5.09 5.55 6.84
N LEU A 147 4.18 6.53 6.72
CA LEU A 147 4.52 7.95 6.63
C LEU A 147 5.53 8.41 7.70
N ARG A 148 5.44 7.83 8.91
CA ARG A 148 6.33 8.16 10.01
C ARG A 148 7.76 7.69 9.73
N ASP A 149 7.90 6.49 9.17
CA ASP A 149 9.17 5.80 9.05
C ASP A 149 9.96 6.21 7.79
N LEU A 150 9.31 6.86 6.80
CA LEU A 150 9.98 7.47 5.65
C LEU A 150 11.09 8.45 6.10
N PRO A 151 12.27 8.41 5.44
CA PRO A 151 12.56 7.73 4.17
C PRO A 151 12.99 6.26 4.30
N ASN A 152 12.97 5.68 5.51
CA ASN A 152 13.37 4.30 5.71
C ASN A 152 12.27 3.34 5.22
N MET A 153 12.61 2.50 4.26
CA MET A 153 11.70 1.54 3.65
C MET A 153 12.12 0.12 4.03
N SER A 154 11.22 -0.61 4.67
CA SER A 154 11.48 -1.99 5.10
C SER A 154 11.17 -2.97 3.97
N SER A 155 12.12 -3.84 3.65
CA SER A 155 11.94 -4.91 2.66
C SER A 155 11.30 -6.15 3.31
N TYR A 156 10.33 -6.75 2.63
CA TYR A 156 9.65 -7.97 3.05
C TYR A 156 9.63 -8.99 1.92
N VAL A 157 9.52 -10.26 2.31
CA VAL A 157 9.26 -11.38 1.40
C VAL A 157 8.10 -12.20 1.93
N ILE A 158 7.12 -12.46 1.08
CA ILE A 158 6.08 -13.46 1.32
C ILE A 158 6.46 -14.70 0.51
N LEU A 159 6.73 -15.80 1.20
CA LEU A 159 7.13 -17.06 0.58
C LEU A 159 5.90 -17.93 0.33
N ARG A 160 5.83 -18.46 -0.89
CA ARG A 160 4.75 -19.30 -1.40
C ARG A 160 5.25 -20.38 -2.32
#